data_AF-A0A085J4J0-F1
#
_entry.id   AF-A0A085J4J0-F1
#
_cell.length_a   1.000
_cell.length_b   1.000
_cell.length_c   1.000
_cell.angle_alpha   90.00
_cell.angle_beta   90.00
_cell.angle_gamma   90.00
#
_symmetry.space_group_name_H-M   'P 1'
#
loop_
_entity.id
_entity.type
_entity.pdbx_description
1 polymer ?
#
loop_
_entity_poly.entity_id
_entity_poly.type
_entity_poly.pdbx_seq_one_letter_code
_entity_poly.pdbx_strand_id
1 'polypeptide(L)'
;TPPVANNDTAVAKENTPVNGNVLTNDTDKDGDTLTVTQFTVQGHTVKAGETATISGVGTLTIGSDGKYTFTPVNGYTGTVPSATYTVTDGQATSTA
;
A
#
# COMPACT_ATOMS: atom_id res chain seq x y z
N THR A 1 9.70 -0.83 19.52
CA THR A 1 10.89 -0.45 18.70
C THR A 1 10.36 -0.13 17.34
N PRO A 2 11.00 0.68 16.48
CA PRO A 2 10.43 0.95 15.17
C PRO A 2 10.10 -0.35 14.43
N PRO A 3 8.92 -0.44 13.77
CA PRO A 3 8.54 -1.62 13.03
C PRO A 3 9.50 -1.85 11.85
N VAL A 4 9.64 -3.11 11.43
CA VAL A 4 10.37 -3.49 10.23
C VAL A 4 9.36 -3.66 9.10
N ALA A 5 9.39 -2.71 8.15
CA ALA A 5 8.58 -2.73 6.95
C ALA A 5 9.32 -3.45 5.81
N ASN A 6 8.63 -4.29 5.05
CA ASN A 6 9.19 -5.06 3.93
C ASN A 6 8.43 -4.79 2.62
N ASN A 7 9.16 -4.76 1.50
CA ASN A 7 8.57 -4.44 0.20
C ASN A 7 7.61 -5.53 -0.30
N ASP A 8 6.49 -5.10 -0.88
CA ASP A 8 5.53 -5.96 -1.56
C ASP A 8 5.65 -5.84 -3.09
N THR A 9 5.28 -6.91 -3.80
CA THR A 9 5.20 -6.88 -5.28
C THR A 9 3.90 -7.54 -5.76
N ALA A 10 3.24 -6.89 -6.72
CA ALA A 10 2.03 -7.42 -7.34
C ALA A 10 1.95 -7.04 -8.83
N VAL A 11 1.31 -7.92 -9.63
CA VAL A 11 1.12 -7.72 -11.06
C VAL A 11 -0.36 -7.67 -11.36
N ALA A 12 -0.80 -6.66 -12.12
CA ALA A 12 -2.19 -6.54 -12.54
C ALA A 12 -2.43 -7.21 -13.89
N LYS A 13 -3.55 -7.92 -13.99
CA LYS A 13 -4.14 -8.32 -15.28
C LYS A 13 -5.17 -7.27 -15.69
N GLU A 14 -5.38 -7.13 -16.99
CA GLU A 14 -6.38 -6.20 -17.52
C GLU A 14 -7.74 -6.41 -16.85
N ASN A 15 -8.42 -5.31 -16.51
CA ASN A 15 -9.78 -5.29 -15.97
C ASN A 15 -9.98 -6.14 -14.70
N THR A 16 -8.89 -6.51 -14.03
CA THR A 16 -8.92 -7.37 -12.84
C THR A 16 -8.29 -6.61 -11.68
N PRO A 17 -9.08 -6.23 -10.66
CA PRO A 17 -8.54 -5.63 -9.45
C PRO A 17 -7.53 -6.56 -8.77
N VAL A 18 -6.44 -5.98 -8.29
CA VAL A 18 -5.42 -6.67 -7.49
C VAL A 18 -5.65 -6.31 -6.03
N ASN A 19 -5.72 -7.33 -5.18
CA ASN A 19 -5.87 -7.15 -3.73
C ASN A 19 -4.72 -7.81 -2.99
N GLY A 20 -4.41 -7.29 -1.81
CA GLY A 20 -3.42 -7.88 -0.90
C GLY A 20 -3.39 -7.13 0.41
N ASN A 21 -2.35 -7.36 1.20
CA ASN A 21 -2.12 -6.61 2.43
C ASN A 21 -0.63 -6.37 2.63
N VAL A 22 -0.24 -5.09 2.72
CA VAL A 22 1.16 -4.66 2.84
C VAL A 22 1.78 -4.99 4.19
N LEU A 23 0.98 -5.28 5.21
CA LEU A 23 1.48 -5.60 6.56
C LEU A 23 1.79 -7.09 6.75
N THR A 24 1.56 -7.94 5.75
CA THR A 24 1.65 -9.40 5.93
C THR A 24 3.07 -9.91 6.14
N ASN A 25 4.06 -9.19 5.63
CA ASN A 25 5.48 -9.45 5.78
C ASN A 25 6.15 -8.46 6.76
N ASP A 26 5.39 -7.57 7.39
CA ASP A 26 5.90 -6.60 8.36
C ASP A 26 5.93 -7.19 9.77
N THR A 27 6.85 -6.70 10.60
CA THR A 27 7.01 -7.17 11.98
C THR A 27 7.31 -6.03 12.93
N ASP A 28 6.83 -6.16 14.16
CA ASP A 28 7.34 -5.41 15.29
C ASP A 28 7.90 -6.37 16.34
N LYS A 29 9.02 -5.98 16.96
CA LYS A 29 9.73 -6.80 17.92
C LYS A 29 9.03 -6.85 19.28
N ASP A 30 8.29 -5.80 19.63
CA ASP A 30 7.58 -5.70 20.91
C ASP A 30 6.19 -6.38 20.84
N GLY A 31 5.73 -6.71 19.62
CA GLY A 31 4.47 -7.39 19.36
C GLY A 31 3.28 -6.45 19.24
N ASP A 32 3.54 -5.15 19.04
CA ASP A 32 2.52 -4.12 18.89
C ASP A 32 1.76 -4.28 17.57
N THR A 33 0.50 -3.84 17.56
CA THR A 33 -0.32 -3.93 16.35
C THR A 33 0.13 -2.90 15.32
N LEU A 34 0.41 -3.36 14.10
CA LEU A 34 0.82 -2.52 13.00
C LEU A 34 -0.39 -1.92 12.26
N THR A 35 -0.29 -0.64 11.92
CA THR A 35 -1.28 0.06 11.08
C THR A 35 -0.60 0.95 10.05
N VAL A 36 -1.25 1.12 8.89
CA VAL A 36 -0.81 2.08 7.85
C VAL A 36 -1.42 3.45 8.14
N THR A 37 -0.60 4.49 8.02
CA THR A 37 -1.04 5.90 8.23
C THR A 37 -1.21 6.66 6.92
N GLN A 38 -0.32 6.43 5.97
CA GLN A 38 -0.31 7.07 4.65
C GLN A 38 0.45 6.21 3.65
N PHE A 39 0.25 6.50 2.36
CA PHE A 39 1.01 5.93 1.27
C PHE A 39 1.30 6.98 0.20
N THR A 40 2.40 6.83 -0.52
CA THR A 40 2.80 7.70 -1.63
C THR A 40 2.88 6.90 -2.91
N VAL A 41 2.16 7.34 -3.95
CA VAL A 41 2.22 6.71 -5.28
C VAL A 41 2.38 7.80 -6.35
N GLN A 42 3.33 7.59 -7.27
CA GLN A 42 3.68 8.59 -8.31
C GLN A 42 3.94 10.00 -7.74
N GLY A 43 4.56 10.08 -6.55
CA GLY A 43 4.88 11.34 -5.87
C GLY A 43 3.72 11.99 -5.10
N HIS A 44 2.53 11.39 -5.08
CA HIS A 44 1.38 11.91 -4.32
C HIS A 44 1.19 11.13 -3.03
N THR A 45 1.28 11.81 -1.90
CA THR A 45 0.96 11.24 -0.57
C THR A 45 -0.54 11.30 -0.31
N VAL A 46 -1.10 10.17 0.08
CA VAL A 46 -2.52 9.94 0.34
C VAL A 46 -2.66 9.27 1.71
N LYS A 47 -3.69 9.65 2.47
CA LYS A 47 -3.93 9.05 3.79
C LYS A 47 -4.45 7.61 3.65
N ALA A 48 -4.15 6.77 4.62
CA ALA A 48 -4.73 5.43 4.66
C ALA A 48 -6.27 5.51 4.68
N GLY A 49 -6.93 4.66 3.90
CA GLY A 49 -8.37 4.65 3.67
C GLY A 49 -8.85 5.55 2.51
N GLU A 50 -8.02 6.48 2.04
CA GLU A 50 -8.31 7.29 0.86
C GLU A 50 -7.83 6.61 -0.43
N THR A 51 -8.34 7.09 -1.57
CA THR A 51 -8.02 6.53 -2.89
C THR A 51 -7.12 7.46 -3.68
N ALA A 52 -5.96 6.97 -4.10
CA ALA A 52 -5.09 7.64 -5.05
C ALA A 52 -5.54 7.34 -6.49
N THR A 53 -5.64 8.37 -7.32
CA THR A 53 -5.89 8.22 -8.76
C THR A 53 -4.58 8.35 -9.52
N ILE A 54 -4.29 7.37 -10.38
CA ILE A 54 -3.08 7.31 -11.20
C ILE A 54 -3.50 7.47 -12.66
N SER A 55 -3.28 8.66 -13.21
CA SER A 55 -3.76 9.03 -14.54
C SER A 55 -3.30 8.02 -15.61
N GLY A 56 -4.27 7.49 -16.35
CA GLY A 56 -4.04 6.49 -17.41
C GLY A 56 -3.69 5.08 -16.94
N VAL A 57 -3.67 4.82 -15.62
CA VAL A 57 -3.25 3.52 -15.05
C VAL A 57 -4.35 2.88 -14.20
N GLY A 58 -4.89 3.59 -13.21
CA GLY A 58 -5.86 2.99 -12.29
C GLY A 58 -6.04 3.80 -11.01
N THR A 59 -6.67 3.17 -10.02
CA THR A 59 -6.79 3.69 -8.65
C THR A 59 -6.13 2.74 -7.66
N LEU A 60 -5.55 3.28 -6.60
CA LEU A 60 -4.98 2.54 -5.48
C LEU A 60 -5.60 3.03 -4.17
N THR A 61 -6.12 2.11 -3.38
CA THR A 61 -6.55 2.35 -2.01
C THR A 61 -5.75 1.45 -1.09
N ILE A 62 -5.20 2.00 0.00
CA ILE A 62 -4.57 1.23 1.09
C ILE A 62 -5.26 1.62 2.39
N GLY A 63 -5.91 0.66 3.05
CA GLY A 63 -6.56 0.84 4.34
C GLY A 63 -5.58 0.90 5.50
N SER A 64 -6.01 1.40 6.66
CA SER A 64 -5.18 1.41 7.88
C SER A 64 -4.85 0.01 8.39
N ASP A 65 -5.66 -1.00 8.02
CA ASP A 65 -5.42 -2.42 8.27
C ASP A 65 -4.43 -3.06 7.26
N GLY A 66 -3.82 -2.24 6.39
CA GLY A 66 -2.87 -2.65 5.38
C GLY A 66 -3.49 -3.27 4.13
N LYS A 67 -4.80 -3.54 4.11
CA LYS A 67 -5.46 -4.09 2.92
C LYS A 67 -5.41 -3.07 1.81
N TYR A 68 -4.96 -3.51 0.64
CA TYR A 68 -4.97 -2.68 -0.55
C TYR A 68 -5.83 -3.26 -1.65
N THR A 69 -6.34 -2.36 -2.48
CA THR A 69 -6.98 -2.68 -3.75
C THR A 69 -6.42 -1.74 -4.81
N PHE A 70 -5.85 -2.32 -5.86
CA PHE A 70 -5.51 -1.61 -7.09
C PHE A 70 -6.53 -1.98 -8.18
N THR A 71 -7.20 -0.99 -8.74
CA THR A 71 -8.16 -1.19 -9.85
C THR A 71 -7.60 -0.54 -11.12
N PRO A 72 -7.17 -1.32 -12.13
CA PRO A 72 -6.67 -0.75 -13.38
C PRO A 72 -7.79 -0.05 -14.17
N VAL A 73 -7.45 1.00 -14.92
CA VAL A 73 -8.37 1.53 -15.95
C VAL A 73 -8.54 0.52 -17.08
N ASN A 74 -9.66 0.61 -17.80
CA ASN A 74 -9.92 -0.28 -18.93
C ASN A 74 -8.80 -0.21 -19.98
N GLY A 75 -8.30 -1.36 -20.43
CA GLY A 75 -7.19 -1.44 -21.38
C GLY A 75 -5.79 -1.36 -20.75
N TYR A 76 -5.65 -1.11 -19.44
CA TYR A 76 -4.34 -1.13 -18.80
C TYR A 76 -3.89 -2.57 -18.50
N THR A 77 -2.75 -2.96 -19.04
CA THR A 77 -2.03 -4.19 -18.68
C THR A 77 -0.60 -3.83 -18.30
N GLY A 78 -0.16 -4.19 -17.09
CA GLY A 78 1.17 -3.84 -16.62
C GLY A 78 1.40 -4.09 -15.14
N THR A 79 2.62 -3.78 -14.69
CA THR A 79 2.99 -3.81 -13.26
C THR A 79 2.23 -2.73 -12.49
N VAL A 80 1.73 -3.07 -11.31
CA VAL A 80 1.14 -2.06 -10.41
C VAL A 80 2.20 -0.98 -10.13
N PRO A 81 1.87 0.32 -10.21
CA PRO A 81 2.82 1.39 -9.89
C PRO A 81 3.39 1.21 -8.49
N SER A 82 4.69 1.45 -8.34
CA SER A 82 5.34 1.41 -7.03
C SER A 82 4.70 2.44 -6.10
N ALA A 83 4.30 1.99 -4.92
CA ALA A 83 3.85 2.83 -3.83
C ALA A 83 4.74 2.57 -2.63
N THR A 84 5.07 3.62 -1.87
CA THR A 84 5.67 3.49 -0.55
C THR A 84 4.61 3.73 0.50
N TYR A 85 4.66 3.04 1.63
CA TYR A 85 3.69 3.22 2.72
C TYR A 85 4.39 3.48 4.05
N THR A 86 3.68 4.13 4.97
CA THR A 86 4.16 4.42 6.32
C THR A 86 3.38 3.59 7.32
N VAL A 87 4.07 2.67 7.99
CA VAL A 87 3.55 1.80 9.05
C VAL A 87 3.89 2.38 10.43
N THR A 88 2.99 2.20 11.40
CA THR A 88 3.20 2.55 12.81
C THR A 88 2.76 1.43 13.75
N ASP A 89 3.48 1.30 14.85
CA ASP A 89 3.14 0.48 16.03
C ASP A 89 2.40 1.29 17.12
N GLY A 90 2.10 2.58 16.87
CA GLY A 90 1.51 3.51 17.83
C GLY A 90 2.52 4.34 18.62
N GLN A 91 3.82 4.06 18.51
CA GLN A 91 4.90 4.79 19.19
C GLN A 91 5.97 5.31 18.22
N ALA A 92 6.27 4.55 17.17
CA ALA A 92 7.24 4.82 16.13
C ALA A 92 6.66 4.54 14.74
N THR A 93 7.39 4.96 13.71
CA THR A 93 7.01 4.73 12.31
C THR A 93 8.17 4.17 11.50
N SER A 94 7.83 3.48 10.40
CA SER A 94 8.76 2.97 9.40
C SER A 94 8.14 3.07 8.01
N THR A 95 8.96 2.95 6.97
CA THR A 95 8.52 3.02 5.56
C THR A 95 9.12 1.90 4.73
N ALA A 96 8.31 1.30 3.86
CA ALA A 96 8.72 0.41 2.77
C ALA A 96 8.36 1.01 1.42
#